data_AF-A0A8S8YZP4-F1
#
_entry.id   AF-A0A8S8YZP4-F1
#
_cell.length_a   1.000
_cell.length_b   1.000
_cell.length_c   1.000
_cell.angle_alpha   90.00
_cell.angle_beta   90.00
_cell.angle_gamma   90.00
#
_symmetry.space_group_name_H-M   'P 1'
#
loop_
_entity.id
_entity.type
_entity.pdbx_description
1 polymer ?
#
loop_
_entity_poly.entity_id
_entity_poly.type
_entity_poly.pdbx_seq_one_letter_code
_entity_poly.pdbx_strand_id
1 'polypeptide(L)' 'MAKLPWTPAEVEVRVENKTDVIVKGADREKVGQSAANIERACKIKKRDRRVFQDGIYIVSKGA' A
#
# COMPACT_ATOMS: atom_id res chain seq x y z
N MET A 1 -4.65 -18.39 -2.13
CA MET A 1 -4.05 -17.20 -2.76
C MET A 1 -5.13 -16.15 -2.93
N ALA A 2 -4.99 -14.97 -2.32
CA ALA A 2 -5.98 -13.90 -2.43
C ALA A 2 -6.04 -13.42 -3.88
N LYS A 3 -7.20 -13.56 -4.51
CA LYS A 3 -7.47 -13.13 -5.88
C LYS A 3 -7.62 -11.60 -5.85
N LEU A 4 -6.53 -10.91 -6.14
CA LEU A 4 -6.55 -9.45 -6.20
C LEU A 4 -7.19 -9.01 -7.53
N PRO A 5 -7.93 -7.89 -7.56
CA PRO A 5 -8.65 -7.43 -8.74
C PRO A 5 -7.75 -6.93 -9.88
N TRP A 6 -6.42 -6.95 -9.72
CA TRP A 6 -5.45 -6.57 -10.74
C TRP A 6 -4.59 -7.76 -11.16
N THR A 7 -4.27 -7.81 -12.45
CA THR A 7 -3.33 -8.77 -13.03
C THR A 7 -1.93 -8.46 -12.51
N PRO A 8 -1.11 -9.47 -12.12
CA PRO A 8 0.27 -9.24 -11.65
C PRO A 8 1.19 -8.61 -12.72
N ALA A 9 0.73 -8.50 -13.97
CA ALA A 9 1.45 -7.86 -15.05
C ALA A 9 1.40 -6.32 -15.01
N GLU A 10 0.47 -5.70 -14.29
CA GLU A 10 0.27 -4.24 -14.35
C GLU A 10 0.80 -3.48 -13.11
N VAL A 11 0.76 -4.13 -11.95
CA VAL A 11 1.20 -3.54 -10.67
C VAL A 11 2.10 -4.55 -9.94
N GLU A 12 3.36 -4.19 -9.77
CA GLU A 12 4.36 -4.95 -9.02
C GLU A 12 4.51 -4.36 -7.61
N VAL A 13 4.38 -5.20 -6.59
CA VAL A 13 4.58 -4.81 -5.19
C VAL A 13 5.85 -5.49 -4.68
N ARG A 14 6.83 -4.69 -4.27
CA ARG A 14 8.06 -5.15 -3.64
C ARG A 14 8.11 -4.67 -2.20
N VAL A 15 8.60 -5.52 -1.31
CA VAL A 15 8.85 -5.15 0.09
C VAL A 15 10.36 -5.13 0.28
N GLU A 16 10.92 -3.95 0.58
CA GLU A 16 12.34 -3.75 0.85
C GLU A 16 12.55 -3.45 2.33
N ASN A 17 13.68 -3.93 2.88
CA ASN A 17 14.13 -3.66 4.25
C ASN A 17 13.12 -3.91 5.39
N LYS A 18 12.05 -4.70 5.15
CA LYS A 18 10.95 -4.99 6.10
C LYS A 18 10.12 -3.77 6.54
N THR A 19 10.54 -2.56 6.19
CA THR A 19 9.86 -1.30 6.51
C THR A 19 9.22 -0.64 5.30
N ASP A 20 9.74 -0.91 4.10
CA ASP A 20 9.39 -0.16 2.90
C ASP A 20 8.60 -1.04 1.94
N VAL A 21 7.47 -0.51 1.47
CA VAL A 21 6.62 -1.16 0.46
C VAL A 21 6.63 -0.28 -0.78
N ILE A 22 7.17 -0.82 -1.87
CA ILE A 22 7.31 -0.14 -3.15
C ILE A 22 6.30 -0.73 -4.11
N VAL A 23 5.33 0.10 -4.53
CA VAL A 23 4.33 -0.25 -5.54
C VAL A 23 4.73 0.41 -6.85
N LYS A 24 5.02 -0.38 -7.88
CA LYS A 24 5.37 0.08 -9.23
C LYS A 24 4.34 -0.42 -10.22
N GLY A 25 4.08 0.34 -11.27
CA GLY A 25 3.18 -0.07 -12.34
C GLY A 25 3.17 0.95 -13.47
N ALA A 26 2.69 0.53 -14.64
CA ALA A 26 2.57 1.41 -15.79
C ALA A 26 1.37 2.38 -15.67
N ASP A 27 0.34 1.99 -14.92
CA ASP A 27 -0.90 2.76 -14.75
C ASP A 27 -0.98 3.40 -13.36
N ARG A 28 -1.04 4.73 -13.33
CA ARG A 28 -1.05 5.53 -12.08
C ARG A 28 -2.33 5.34 -11.26
N GLU A 29 -3.47 5.13 -11.91
CA GLU A 29 -4.75 4.92 -11.22
C GLU A 29 -4.74 3.59 -10.48
N LYS A 30 -4.32 2.51 -11.15
CA LYS A 30 -4.21 1.18 -10.54
C LYS A 30 -3.20 1.15 -9.41
N VAL A 31 -2.01 1.73 -9.62
CA VAL A 31 -0.98 1.86 -8.56
C VAL A 31 -1.53 2.63 -7.36
N GLY A 32 -2.23 3.74 -7.61
CA GLY A 32 -2.85 4.55 -6.56
C GLY A 32 -3.94 3.79 -5.79
N GLN A 33 -4.81 3.06 -6.49
CA GLN A 33 -5.84 2.21 -5.88
C GLN A 33 -5.23 1.11 -5.02
N SER A 34 -4.19 0.42 -5.50
CA SER A 34 -3.49 -0.62 -4.75
C SER A 34 -2.82 -0.05 -3.49
N ALA A 35 -2.13 1.08 -3.59
CA ALA A 35 -1.53 1.76 -2.43
C ALA A 35 -2.60 2.17 -1.40
N ALA A 36 -3.71 2.76 -1.84
CA ALA A 36 -4.82 3.14 -0.96
C ALA A 36 -5.47 1.92 -0.28
N ASN A 37 -5.56 0.79 -0.98
CA ASN A 37 -6.11 -0.43 -0.40
C ASN A 37 -5.22 -0.98 0.72
N ILE A 38 -3.89 -0.95 0.54
CA ILE A 38 -2.91 -1.37 1.55
C ILE A 38 -3.02 -0.47 2.79
N GLU A 39 -3.07 0.85 2.62
CA GLU A 39 -3.26 1.80 3.73
C GLU A 39 -4.56 1.52 4.51
N ARG A 40 -5.67 1.31 3.79
CA ARG A 40 -6.98 1.03 4.42
C ARG A 40 -7.00 -0.31 5.15
N ALA A 41 -6.28 -1.32 4.65
CA ALA A 41 -6.18 -2.63 5.29
C ALA A 41 -5.37 -2.58 6.59
N CYS A 42 -4.30 -1.79 6.63
CA CYS A 42 -3.41 -1.66 7.79
C CYS A 42 -3.83 -0.56 8.78
N LYS A 43 -4.97 0.11 8.55
CA LYS A 43 -5.48 1.14 9.46
C LYS A 43 -5.99 0.53 10.77
N ILE A 44 -5.37 0.93 11.89
CA ILE A 44 -5.83 0.54 13.23
C ILE A 44 -7.25 1.04 13.51
N LYS A 45 -8.12 0.12 13.94
CA LYS A 45 -9.47 0.41 14.43
C LYS A 45 -9.51 0.13 15.94
N LYS A 46 -10.22 0.98 16.71
CA LYS A 46 -10.45 0.83 18.17
C LYS A 46 -9.25 1.07 19.10
N ARG A 47 -8.20 1.79 18.67
CA ARG A 47 -7.15 2.33 19.56
C ARG A 47 -6.89 3.80 19.29
N ASP A 48 -6.33 4.51 20.26
CA ASP A 48 -5.98 5.93 20.11
C ASP A 48 -4.79 6.09 19.15
N ARG A 49 -5.03 6.78 18.04
CA ARG A 49 -4.07 6.97 16.95
C ARG A 49 -2.91 7.91 17.32
N ARG A 50 -3.00 8.63 18.45
CA ARG A 50 -1.93 9.51 18.92
C ARG A 50 -0.82 8.73 19.63
N VAL A 51 -1.19 7.61 20.24
CA VAL A 51 -0.24 6.71 20.94
C VAL A 51 0.20 5.59 20.00
N PHE A 52 -0.73 5.03 19.24
CA PHE A 52 -0.45 3.96 18.28
C PHE A 52 -0.33 4.57 16.88
N GLN A 53 0.90 4.90 16.49
CA GLN A 53 1.25 5.38 15.15
C GLN A 53 1.59 4.24 14.17
N ASP A 54 1.31 2.99 14.56
CA ASP A 54 1.50 1.84 13.68
C ASP A 54 0.52 1.90 12.50
N GLY A 55 1.08 1.83 11.29
CA GLY A 55 0.35 1.89 10.04
C GLY A 55 1.29 1.93 8.85
N ILE A 56 0.76 1.65 7.66
CA ILE A 56 1.47 1.87 6.40
C ILE A 56 1.00 3.22 5.86
N TYR A 57 1.94 4.09 5.55
CA TYR A 57 1.68 5.44 5.05
C TYR A 57 2.38 5.65 3.72
N ILE A 58 1.76 6.43 2.84
CA ILE A 58 2.37 6.80 1.56
C ILE A 58 3.43 7.87 1.84
N VAL A 59 4.71 7.45 1.84
CA VAL A 59 5.86 8.34 2.10
C VAL A 59 6.25 9.18 0.89
N SER A 60 6.03 8.66 -0.32
CA SER A 60 6.38 9.35 -1.57
C SER A 60 5.44 8.93 -2.69
N LYS A 61 5.07 9.89 -3.53
CA LYS A 61 4.37 9.65 -4.80
C LYS A 61 5.29 10.15 -5.91
N GLY A 62 5.68 9.27 -6.82
CA GLY A 62 6.32 9.69 -8.07
C GLY A 62 5.38 10.62 -8.82
N ALA A 63 5.89 11.79 -9.22
CA ALA A 63 5.15 12.80 -9.98
C ALA A 63 4.78 12.27 -11.38
#